data_AF-I2FG24-F1
#
_entry.id   AF-I2FG24-F1
#
_cell.length_a   1.000
_cell.length_b   1.000
_cell.length_c   1.000
_cell.angle_alpha   90.00
_cell.angle_beta   90.00
_cell.angle_gamma   90.00
#
_symmetry.space_group_name_H-M   'P 1'
#
loop_
_entity.id
_entity.type
_entity.pdbx_description
1 polymer ?
#
loop_
_entity_poly.entity_id
_entity_poly.type
_entity_poly.pdbx_seq_one_letter_code
_entity_poly.pdbx_strand_id
1 'polypeptide(L)'
;MDDEVKLTLTLAAPLALRLSAAAAERGWSVESLAAECVAQALEVAIRHRVLIERMEQVDAALLDMAEAVGELGAPSGGIDLTKVCRFRANGGDGTGDPAA
;
A
#
# COMPACT_ATOMS: atom_id res chain seq x y z
N MET A 1 -6.09 -19.03 -24.58
CA MET A 1 -7.07 -19.74 -23.71
C MET A 1 -8.33 -18.93 -23.81
N ASP A 2 -9.37 -19.53 -24.38
CA ASP A 2 -10.68 -18.90 -24.60
C ASP A 2 -11.47 -18.89 -23.28
N ASP A 3 -10.98 -18.15 -22.28
CA ASP A 3 -11.66 -18.00 -20.98
C ASP A 3 -12.74 -16.89 -21.06
N GLU A 4 -13.67 -17.03 -22.00
CA GLU A 4 -14.85 -16.15 -22.06
C GLU A 4 -15.85 -16.58 -20.98
N VAL A 5 -16.10 -15.70 -20.01
CA VAL A 5 -17.11 -15.91 -18.97
C VAL A 5 -18.39 -15.16 -19.32
N LYS A 6 -19.50 -15.89 -19.43
CA LYS A 6 -20.84 -15.31 -19.63
C LYS A 6 -21.57 -15.18 -18.31
N LEU A 7 -22.08 -13.98 -18.04
CA LEU A 7 -22.78 -13.65 -16.80
C LEU A 7 -24.19 -13.15 -17.12
N THR A 8 -25.16 -13.63 -16.35
CA THR A 8 -26.53 -13.09 -16.35
C THR A 8 -26.75 -12.42 -15.01
N LEU A 9 -27.12 -11.14 -15.03
CA LEU A 9 -27.29 -10.31 -13.83
C LEU A 9 -28.50 -9.40 -13.96
N THR A 10 -29.14 -9.16 -12.82
CA THR A 10 -30.29 -8.26 -12.71
C THR A 10 -29.85 -7.04 -11.91
N LEU A 11 -29.94 -5.86 -12.54
CA LEU A 11 -29.61 -4.59 -11.89
C LEU A 11 -30.85 -3.98 -11.25
N ALA A 12 -30.64 -3.26 -10.14
CA ALA A 12 -31.69 -2.42 -9.59
C ALA A 12 -32.11 -1.35 -10.61
N ALA A 13 -33.42 -1.08 -10.70
CA ALA A 13 -33.99 -0.12 -11.64
C ALA A 13 -33.24 1.22 -11.78
N PRO A 14 -32.85 1.92 -10.68
CA PRO A 14 -32.12 3.18 -10.82
C PRO A 14 -30.73 3.02 -11.46
N LEU A 15 -30.05 1.90 -11.21
CA LEU A 15 -28.74 1.63 -11.81
C LEU A 15 -28.87 1.25 -13.29
N ALA A 16 -29.87 0.43 -13.63
CA ALA A 16 -30.18 0.08 -15.01
C ALA A 16 -30.46 1.34 -15.86
N LEU A 17 -31.26 2.28 -15.34
CA LEU A 17 -31.56 3.55 -16.02
C LEU A 17 -30.28 4.38 -16.27
N ARG A 18 -29.42 4.49 -15.26
CA ARG A 18 -28.15 5.22 -15.38
C ARG A 18 -27.21 4.58 -16.40
N LEU A 19 -27.11 3.25 -16.39
CA LEU A 19 -26.28 2.51 -17.34
C LEU A 19 -26.79 2.71 -18.78
N SER A 20 -28.10 2.59 -19.00
CA SER A 20 -28.72 2.80 -20.31
C SER A 20 -28.50 4.22 -20.84
N ALA A 21 -28.67 5.24 -19.98
CA ALA A 21 -28.41 6.63 -20.36
C ALA A 21 -26.92 6.85 -20.72
N ALA A 22 -26.00 6.36 -19.88
CA ALA A 22 -24.56 6.48 -20.11
C ALA A 22 -24.07 5.73 -21.36
N ALA A 23 -24.71 4.60 -21.70
CA ALA A 23 -24.45 3.85 -22.93
C ALA A 23 -24.93 4.64 -24.16
N ALA A 24 -26.15 5.20 -24.09
CA ALA A 24 -26.72 6.01 -25.17
C ALA A 24 -25.87 7.25 -25.47
N GLU A 25 -25.40 7.97 -24.44
CA GLU A 25 -24.51 9.13 -24.60
C GLU A 25 -23.20 8.80 -25.33
N ARG A 26 -22.71 7.56 -25.18
CA ARG A 26 -21.47 7.07 -25.81
C ARG A 26 -21.71 6.36 -27.14
N GLY A 27 -22.97 6.14 -27.53
CA GLY A 27 -23.33 5.32 -28.69
C GLY A 27 -22.94 3.84 -28.53
N TRP A 28 -22.90 3.34 -27.30
CA TRP A 28 -22.52 1.96 -26.97
C TRP A 28 -23.73 1.10 -26.63
N SER A 29 -23.57 -0.22 -26.71
CA SER A 29 -24.55 -1.14 -26.12
C SER A 29 -24.47 -1.10 -24.59
N VAL A 30 -25.60 -1.42 -23.94
CA VAL A 30 -25.67 -1.49 -22.47
C VAL A 30 -24.74 -2.58 -21.96
N GLU A 31 -24.67 -3.70 -22.67
CA GLU A 31 -23.87 -4.87 -22.37
C GLU A 31 -22.38 -4.58 -22.47
N SER A 32 -21.93 -3.91 -23.53
CA SER A 32 -20.52 -3.54 -23.68
C SER A 32 -20.09 -2.54 -22.60
N LEU A 33 -20.92 -1.55 -22.28
CA LEU A 33 -20.62 -0.62 -21.20
C LEU A 33 -20.60 -1.31 -19.83
N ALA A 34 -21.51 -2.26 -19.60
CA ALA A 34 -21.52 -3.05 -18.37
C ALA A 34 -20.22 -3.86 -18.21
N ALA A 35 -19.75 -4.50 -19.28
CA ALA A 35 -18.51 -5.26 -19.28
C ALA A 35 -17.30 -4.36 -18.95
N GLU A 36 -17.21 -3.19 -19.56
CA GLU A 36 -16.15 -2.20 -19.27
C GLU A 36 -16.21 -1.70 -17.81
N CYS A 37 -17.41 -1.41 -17.30
CA CYS A 37 -17.60 -1.04 -15.90
C CYS A 37 -17.13 -2.13 -14.93
N VAL A 38 -17.40 -3.40 -15.24
CA VAL A 38 -16.95 -4.55 -14.44
C VAL A 38 -15.43 -4.68 -14.49
N ALA A 39 -14.82 -4.57 -15.67
CA ALA A 39 -13.37 -4.60 -15.83
C ALA A 39 -12.69 -3.50 -15.02
N GLN A 40 -13.18 -2.26 -15.13
CA GLN A 40 -12.67 -1.13 -14.37
C GLN A 40 -12.84 -1.31 -12.85
N ALA A 41 -14.01 -1.77 -12.41
CA ALA A 41 -14.26 -2.01 -10.99
C ALA A 41 -13.34 -3.10 -10.42
N LEU A 42 -13.09 -4.17 -11.19
CA LEU A 42 -12.18 -5.24 -10.80
C LEU A 42 -10.73 -4.73 -10.69
N GLU A 43 -10.28 -3.93 -11.65
CA GLU A 43 -8.94 -3.36 -11.61
C GLU A 43 -8.73 -2.48 -10.37
N VAL A 44 -9.71 -1.62 -10.05
CA VAL A 44 -9.67 -0.78 -8.84
C VAL A 44 -9.64 -1.65 -7.58
N ALA A 45 -10.48 -2.69 -7.51
CA ALA A 45 -10.52 -3.59 -6.36
C ALA A 45 -9.18 -4.32 -6.15
N ILE A 46 -8.54 -4.80 -7.23
CA ILE A 46 -7.23 -5.45 -7.17
C ILE A 46 -6.17 -4.46 -6.67
N ARG A 47 -6.11 -3.25 -7.24
CA ARG A 47 -5.13 -2.23 -6.82
C ARG A 47 -5.32 -1.84 -5.36
N HIS A 48 -6.56 -1.65 -4.92
CA HIS A 48 -6.87 -1.31 -3.53
C HIS A 48 -6.43 -2.41 -2.57
N ARG A 49 -6.66 -3.68 -2.91
CA ARG A 49 -6.17 -4.82 -2.12
C ARG A 49 -4.65 -4.81 -1.98
N VAL A 50 -3.93 -4.63 -3.08
CA VAL A 50 -2.45 -4.58 -3.07
C VAL A 50 -1.95 -3.42 -2.21
N LEU A 51 -2.63 -2.27 -2.23
CA LEU A 51 -2.28 -1.13 -1.37
C LEU A 51 -2.43 -1.48 0.11
N ILE A 52 -3.53 -2.12 0.50
CA ILE A 52 -3.74 -2.56 1.89
C ILE A 52 -2.67 -3.56 2.32
N GLU A 53 -2.43 -4.60 1.52
CA GLU A 53 -1.42 -5.62 1.82
C GLU A 53 -0.02 -5.00 2.00
N ARG A 54 0.31 -3.98 1.19
CA ARG A 54 1.57 -3.24 1.33
C ARG A 54 1.60 -2.36 2.57
N MET A 55 0.50 -1.72 2.94
CA MET A 55 0.42 -0.92 4.18
C MET A 55 0.66 -1.80 5.40
N GLU A 56 0.02 -2.98 5.45
CA GLU A 56 0.23 -3.94 6.55
C GLU A 56 1.69 -4.40 6.67
N GLN A 57 2.35 -4.65 5.53
CA GLN A 57 3.78 -5.01 5.51
C GLN A 57 4.68 -3.86 5.99
N VAL A 58 4.39 -2.63 5.58
CA VAL A 58 5.12 -1.45 6.02
C VAL A 58 4.93 -1.21 7.51
N ASP A 59 3.70 -1.33 8.02
CA ASP A 59 3.40 -1.16 9.44
C ASP A 59 4.13 -2.21 10.29
N ALA A 60 4.17 -3.48 9.85
CA ALA A 60 4.94 -4.52 10.51
C ALA A 60 6.45 -4.17 10.54
N ALA A 61 7.02 -3.75 9.41
CA ALA A 61 8.42 -3.35 9.34
C ALA A 61 8.73 -2.13 10.22
N LEU A 62 7.81 -1.18 10.34
CA LEU A 62 7.96 -0.01 11.22
C LEU A 62 7.95 -0.41 12.70
N LEU A 63 7.11 -1.37 13.09
CA LEU A 63 7.10 -1.92 14.45
C LEU A 63 8.41 -2.65 14.75
N ASP A 64 8.89 -3.50 13.84
CA ASP A 64 10.17 -4.22 13.97
C ASP A 64 11.35 -3.24 14.12
N MET A 65 11.36 -2.16 13.32
CA MET A 65 12.37 -1.11 13.44
C MET A 65 12.30 -0.39 14.79
N ALA A 66 11.10 -0.09 15.28
CA ALA A 66 10.91 0.56 16.57
C ALA A 66 11.40 -0.31 17.73
N GLU A 67 11.14 -1.62 17.68
CA GLU A 67 11.66 -2.60 18.64
C GLU A 67 13.19 -2.61 18.63
N ALA A 68 13.81 -2.76 17.45
CA ALA A 68 15.26 -2.77 17.32
C ALA A 68 15.93 -1.48 17.84
N VAL A 69 15.34 -0.30 17.57
CA VAL A 69 15.82 0.98 18.11
C VAL A 69 15.65 1.03 19.63
N GLY A 70 14.53 0.51 20.15
CA GLY A 70 14.30 0.41 21.59
C GLY A 70 15.35 -0.45 22.30
N GLU A 71 15.68 -1.61 21.74
CA GLU A 71 16.74 -2.49 22.25
C GLU A 71 18.11 -1.81 22.24
N LEU A 72 18.45 -1.06 21.18
CA LEU A 72 19.69 -0.29 21.09
C LEU A 72 19.78 0.83 22.13
N GLY A 73 18.64 1.42 22.51
CA GLY A 73 18.57 2.45 23.54
C GLY A 73 18.50 1.92 24.97
N ALA A 74 18.35 0.60 25.17
CA ALA A 74 18.19 0.01 26.48
C ALA A 74 19.53 0.02 27.26
N PRO A 75 19.57 0.47 28.53
CA PRO A 75 20.81 0.60 29.32
C PRO A 75 21.57 -0.70 29.59
N SER A 76 20.99 -1.86 29.27
CA SER A 76 21.47 -3.19 29.66
C SER A 76 21.60 -4.19 28.51
N GLY A 77 21.26 -3.82 27.27
CA GLY A 77 21.48 -4.69 26.12
C GLY A 77 22.94 -4.61 25.70
N GLY A 78 23.72 -5.67 25.87
CA GLY A 78 25.14 -5.75 25.47
C GLY A 78 25.37 -5.69 23.96
N ILE A 79 24.73 -4.75 23.27
CA ILE A 79 24.80 -4.54 21.83
C ILE A 79 26.03 -3.65 21.55
N ASP A 80 26.93 -4.18 20.72
CA ASP A 80 28.12 -3.47 20.28
C ASP A 80 27.75 -2.36 19.28
N LEU A 81 27.51 -1.16 19.80
CA LEU A 81 27.17 0.04 19.04
C LEU A 81 28.20 0.39 17.96
N THR A 82 29.44 -0.13 18.04
CA THR A 82 30.46 0.10 16.99
C THR A 82 30.13 -0.58 15.66
N LYS A 83 29.20 -1.56 15.67
CA LYS A 83 28.69 -2.24 14.47
C LYS A 83 27.48 -1.54 13.84
N VAL A 84 26.84 -0.61 14.57
CA VAL A 84 25.61 0.09 14.17
C VAL A 84 25.88 1.56 13.89
N CYS A 85 26.71 2.21 14.70
CA CYS A 85 27.07 3.61 14.53
C CYS A 85 28.12 3.78 13.43
N ARG A 86 27.74 4.44 12.33
CA ARG A 86 28.67 4.83 11.26
C ARG A 86 29.75 5.82 11.74
N PHE A 87 29.41 6.65 12.73
CA PHE A 87 30.37 7.50 13.42
C PHE A 87 30.97 6.73 14.59
N ARG A 88 32.26 6.41 14.49
CA ARG A 88 33.04 5.99 15.65
C ARG A 88 33.21 7.22 16.54
N ALA A 89 32.88 7.10 17.81
CA ALA A 89 33.46 7.98 18.81
C ALA A 89 34.97 7.70 18.75
N ASN A 90 35.71 8.52 17.99
CA ASN A 90 37.14 8.62 18.22
C ASN A 90 37.29 8.92 19.72
N GLY A 91 38.11 8.14 20.42
CA GLY A 91 38.30 8.21 21.87
C GLY A 91 38.75 9.59 22.33
N GLY A 92 37.80 10.52 22.41
CA GLY A 92 37.94 11.84 22.99
C GLY A 92 37.65 11.71 24.46
N ASP A 93 38.69 11.88 25.25
CA ASP A 93 38.58 12.47 26.58
C ASP A 93 37.62 13.69 26.54
N GLY A 94 36.92 13.93 27.65
CA GLY A 94 35.86 14.93 27.76
C GLY A 94 36.32 16.39 27.70
N THR A 95 37.09 16.78 26.69
CA THR A 95 37.58 18.14 26.48
C THR A 95 37.56 18.50 25.00
N GLY A 96 36.40 18.91 24.51
CA GLY A 96 36.25 19.45 23.16
C GLY A 96 35.26 20.61 23.19
N ASP A 97 35.79 21.82 23.38
CA ASP A 97 35.07 23.08 23.21
C ASP A 97 34.39 23.17 21.83
N PRO A 98 33.18 23.75 21.74
CA PRO A 98 32.52 23.96 20.45
C PRO A 98 33.10 25.22 19.80
N ALA A 99 33.87 25.06 18.73
CA ALA A 99 34.32 26.17 17.89
C ALA A 99 33.59 26.17 16.55
N ALA A 100 32.81 27.25 16.37
CA ALA A 100 32.40 28.01 15.18
C ALA A 100 32.36 27.33 13.80
#